data_AF-A0A8D1M3Y3-F1
#
_entry.id   AF-A0A8D1M3Y3-F1
#
_cell.length_a   1.000
_cell.length_b   1.000
_cell.length_c   1.000
_cell.angle_alpha   90.00
_cell.angle_beta   90.00
_cell.angle_gamma   90.00
#
_symmetry.space_group_name_H-M   'P 1'
#
loop_
_entity.id
_entity.type
_entity.pdbx_description
1 polymer ?
#
loop_
_entity_poly.entity_id
_entity_poly.type
_entity_poly.pdbx_seq_one_letter_code
_entity_poly.pdbx_strand_id
1 'polypeptide(L)'
;MGNSKSRSGQGLCSRFLPEEQAEVDGLFDALSSEKLSSRTSPRSFSLQALKSHVGEALPPEMVTRLFEGMRRADPTGKATGPSARVSQEQFTLSMSHLLRGSSEEKSLVILAMAAATDGPAEAREVLRFTEDLVGSVVHVLHYRQELRGWTQKQASGSPPRVQALAAQLFSELKLQGKCPALDPRPWPGGGRSVSSPSLP
;
A
#
# COMPACT_ATOMS: atom_id res chain seq x y z
N MET A 1 39.87 12.96 -30.05
CA MET A 1 40.00 11.91 -29.02
C MET A 1 39.25 12.38 -27.77
N GLY A 2 37.93 12.25 -27.76
CA GLY A 2 37.06 12.74 -26.69
C GLY A 2 36.68 11.61 -25.77
N ASN A 3 37.14 11.67 -24.52
CA ASN A 3 36.96 10.59 -23.57
C ASN A 3 35.57 10.65 -22.92
N SER A 4 34.78 9.64 -23.29
CA SER A 4 33.85 8.82 -22.51
C SER A 4 33.54 9.16 -21.03
N LYS A 5 32.23 9.04 -20.70
CA LYS A 5 31.64 8.50 -19.44
C LYS A 5 31.87 9.39 -18.18
N SER A 6 30.88 9.84 -17.41
CA SER A 6 29.75 9.10 -16.83
C SER A 6 28.74 10.10 -16.25
N ARG A 7 27.47 10.09 -16.67
CA ARG A 7 26.34 10.64 -15.88
C ARG A 7 25.60 9.55 -15.08
N SER A 8 26.22 8.39 -14.89
CA SER A 8 25.69 7.29 -14.08
C SER A 8 26.24 7.41 -12.66
N GLY A 9 25.69 8.35 -11.93
CA GLY A 9 26.13 8.68 -10.57
C GLY A 9 25.46 9.93 -10.01
N GLN A 10 24.29 10.32 -10.52
CA GLN A 10 23.38 11.09 -9.67
C GLN A 10 23.01 10.14 -8.54
N GLY A 11 23.78 10.21 -7.45
CA GLY A 11 23.35 9.67 -6.18
C GLY A 11 21.92 10.11 -5.98
N LEU A 12 21.08 9.19 -5.50
CA LEU A 12 19.74 9.49 -5.04
C LEU A 12 19.89 10.48 -3.89
N CYS A 13 20.10 11.76 -4.21
CA CYS A 13 20.20 12.83 -3.25
C CYS A 13 18.82 12.90 -2.65
N SER A 14 18.67 12.28 -1.48
CA SER A 14 17.48 12.41 -0.70
C SER A 14 17.21 13.90 -0.51
N ARG A 15 15.94 14.30 -0.67
CA ARG A 15 15.54 15.70 -0.51
C ARG A 15 15.45 16.11 0.97
N PHE A 16 16.04 15.30 1.84
CA PHE A 16 16.02 15.47 3.28
C PHE A 16 17.13 16.42 3.70
N LEU A 17 16.84 17.22 4.72
CA LEU A 17 17.89 17.91 5.46
C LEU A 17 18.78 16.89 6.18
N PRO A 18 20.04 17.21 6.55
CA PRO A 18 20.94 16.28 7.23
C PRO A 18 20.32 15.63 8.47
N GLU A 19 19.56 16.39 9.25
CA GLU A 19 18.87 15.90 10.45
C GLU A 19 17.75 14.93 10.10
N GLU A 20 16.97 15.23 9.06
CA GLU A 20 15.89 14.36 8.57
C GLU A 20 16.46 13.06 7.99
N GLN A 21 17.58 13.14 7.30
CA GLN A 21 18.28 11.97 6.77
C GLN A 21 18.81 11.09 7.92
N ALA A 22 19.34 11.68 8.99
CA ALA A 22 19.77 10.94 10.17
C ALA A 22 18.62 10.19 10.85
N GLU A 23 17.42 10.77 10.91
CA GLU A 23 16.21 10.09 11.40
C GLU A 23 15.80 8.92 10.49
N VAL A 24 15.86 9.11 9.16
CA VAL A 24 15.57 8.05 8.18
C VAL A 24 16.57 6.90 8.30
N ASP A 25 17.87 7.20 8.40
CA ASP A 25 18.93 6.20 8.57
C ASP A 25 18.82 5.49 9.93
N GLY A 26 18.49 6.22 11.01
CA GLY A 26 18.24 5.65 12.32
C GLY A 26 17.05 4.68 12.33
N LEU A 27 15.96 5.04 11.64
CA LEU A 27 14.81 4.14 11.47
C LEU A 27 15.18 2.90 10.66
N PHE A 28 15.94 3.05 9.58
CA PHE A 28 16.43 1.91 8.80
C PHE A 28 17.29 0.98 9.65
N ASP A 29 18.19 1.52 10.46
CA ASP A 29 19.06 0.74 11.35
C ASP A 29 18.26 -0.03 12.40
N ALA A 30 17.19 0.57 12.95
CA ALA A 30 16.27 -0.11 13.85
C ALA A 30 15.55 -1.30 13.17
N LEU A 31 15.14 -1.14 11.91
CA LEU A 31 14.48 -2.18 11.11
C LEU A 31 15.45 -3.29 10.68
N SER A 32 16.71 -2.94 10.39
CA SER A 32 17.75 -3.86 9.94
C SER A 32 18.45 -4.61 11.08
N SER A 33 18.22 -4.25 12.34
CA SER A 33 18.81 -4.88 13.52
C SER A 33 18.20 -6.26 13.85
N GLU A 34 17.93 -7.07 12.83
CA GLU A 34 17.60 -8.49 12.99
C GLU A 34 18.89 -9.19 13.45
N LYS A 35 18.89 -9.64 14.71
CA LYS A 35 20.01 -10.33 15.36
C LYS A 35 20.57 -11.38 14.40
N LEU A 36 21.87 -11.28 14.09
CA LEU A 36 22.70 -12.23 13.32
C LEU A 36 22.87 -11.91 11.82
N SER A 37 23.75 -10.97 11.49
CA SER A 37 24.78 -11.25 10.47
C SER A 37 25.91 -10.24 10.52
N SER A 38 27.11 -10.72 10.22
CA SER A 38 28.37 -9.98 10.19
C SER A 38 28.27 -8.66 9.41
N ARG A 39 29.16 -7.70 9.73
CA ARG A 39 29.38 -6.38 9.08
C ARG A 39 29.61 -6.41 7.55
N THR A 40 29.43 -7.56 6.90
CA THR A 40 29.73 -7.85 5.50
C THR A 40 28.50 -8.13 4.64
N SER A 41 27.29 -8.21 5.21
CA SER A 41 26.05 -8.37 4.44
C SER A 41 25.49 -7.01 3.97
N PRO A 42 24.90 -6.91 2.76
CA PRO A 42 24.16 -5.73 2.34
C PRO A 42 23.04 -5.40 3.34
N ARG A 43 23.02 -4.16 3.83
CA ARG A 43 22.06 -3.69 4.83
C ARG A 43 20.64 -3.75 4.24
N SER A 44 19.75 -4.49 4.89
CA SER A 44 18.37 -4.71 4.44
C SER A 44 17.47 -5.17 5.59
N PHE A 45 16.15 -5.10 5.43
CA PHE A 45 15.19 -5.60 6.43
C PHE A 45 14.06 -6.44 5.81
N SER A 46 13.45 -7.29 6.63
CA SER A 46 12.35 -8.20 6.25
C SER A 46 10.97 -7.60 6.53
N LEU A 47 9.92 -8.14 5.92
CA LEU A 47 8.53 -7.79 6.24
C LEU A 47 8.22 -8.01 7.73
N GLN A 48 8.80 -9.07 8.32
CA GLN A 48 8.60 -9.37 9.74
C GLN A 48 9.22 -8.31 10.64
N ALA A 49 10.41 -7.78 10.30
CA ALA A 49 11.02 -6.69 11.03
C ALA A 49 10.13 -5.43 10.99
N LEU A 50 9.60 -5.09 9.81
CA LEU A 50 8.67 -3.96 9.68
C LEU A 50 7.37 -4.16 10.48
N LYS A 51 6.75 -5.35 10.40
CA LYS A 51 5.55 -5.68 11.18
C LYS A 51 5.81 -5.57 12.69
N SER A 52 6.96 -6.07 13.15
CA SER A 52 7.35 -6.03 14.56
C SER A 52 7.59 -4.60 15.05
N HIS A 53 8.20 -3.76 14.20
CA HIS A 53 8.47 -2.36 14.53
C HIS A 53 7.20 -1.49 14.55
N VAL A 54 6.30 -1.70 13.59
CA VAL A 54 5.03 -0.94 13.50
C VAL A 54 4.04 -1.38 14.58
N GLY A 55 4.03 -2.67 14.94
CA GLY A 55 3.09 -3.24 15.90
C GLY A 55 1.64 -3.01 15.47
N GLU A 56 0.79 -2.60 16.41
CA GLU A 56 -0.64 -2.39 16.19
C GLU A 56 -0.98 -1.01 15.61
N ALA A 57 0.02 -0.18 15.28
CA ALA A 57 -0.22 1.18 14.80
C ALA A 57 -0.84 1.23 13.39
N LEU A 58 -0.66 0.19 12.58
CA LEU A 58 -1.24 0.05 11.25
C LEU A 58 -1.79 -1.37 11.05
N PRO A 59 -2.88 -1.55 10.27
CA PRO A 59 -3.35 -2.88 9.91
C PRO A 59 -2.29 -3.71 9.15
N PRO A 60 -2.20 -5.03 9.37
CA PRO A 60 -1.21 -5.89 8.74
C PRO A 60 -1.16 -5.82 7.21
N GLU A 61 -2.33 -5.65 6.58
CA GLU A 61 -2.49 -5.52 5.13
C GLU A 61 -1.82 -4.25 4.60
N MET A 62 -1.92 -3.14 5.33
CA MET A 62 -1.29 -1.88 4.96
C MET A 62 0.23 -1.93 5.15
N VAL A 63 0.70 -2.55 6.24
CA VAL A 63 2.14 -2.77 6.46
C VAL A 63 2.74 -3.63 5.35
N THR A 64 2.02 -4.68 4.93
CA THR A 64 2.46 -5.57 3.84
C THR A 64 2.54 -4.81 2.51
N ARG A 65 1.55 -3.97 2.20
CA ARG A 65 1.60 -3.13 0.98
C ARG A 65 2.70 -2.10 1.00
N LEU A 66 2.94 -1.46 2.14
CA LEU A 66 4.05 -0.52 2.29
C LEU A 66 5.38 -1.21 2.03
N PHE A 67 5.58 -2.41 2.61
CA PHE A 67 6.76 -3.22 2.36
C PHE A 67 6.94 -3.57 0.89
N GLU A 68 5.91 -4.13 0.24
CA GLU A 68 5.97 -4.49 -1.19
C GLU A 68 6.18 -3.26 -2.08
N GLY A 69 5.55 -2.13 -1.76
CA GLY A 69 5.75 -0.87 -2.46
C GLY A 69 7.19 -0.37 -2.39
N MET A 70 7.83 -0.46 -1.20
CA MET A 70 9.25 -0.12 -1.05
C MET A 70 10.16 -1.11 -1.78
N ARG A 71 9.87 -2.41 -1.68
CA ARG A 71 10.64 -3.48 -2.31
C ARG A 71 10.63 -3.40 -3.84
N ARG A 72 9.56 -2.85 -4.42
CA ARG A 72 9.40 -2.61 -5.87
C ARG A 72 9.96 -1.27 -6.33
N ALA A 73 10.32 -0.37 -5.41
CA ALA A 73 10.99 0.86 -5.81
C ALA A 73 12.30 0.48 -6.50
N ASP A 74 12.48 0.92 -7.75
CA ASP A 74 13.71 0.70 -8.50
C ASP A 74 14.61 1.93 -8.36
N PRO A 75 15.64 1.89 -7.48
CA PRO A 75 16.57 2.99 -7.30
C PRO A 75 17.49 3.22 -8.50
N THR A 76 17.55 2.31 -9.47
CA THR A 76 18.58 2.30 -10.53
C THR A 76 18.04 2.21 -11.96
N GLY A 77 16.73 2.07 -12.15
CA GLY A 77 16.11 1.82 -13.46
C GLY A 77 16.57 0.50 -14.11
N LYS A 78 17.22 -0.37 -13.31
CA LYS A 78 17.71 -1.67 -13.71
C LYS A 78 16.98 -2.64 -12.81
N ALA A 79 15.94 -3.27 -13.37
CA ALA A 79 15.16 -4.31 -12.72
C ALA A 79 16.09 -5.37 -12.12
N THR A 80 16.46 -5.16 -10.86
CA THR A 80 17.16 -6.14 -10.06
C THR A 80 16.05 -7.07 -9.61
N GLY A 81 16.17 -8.36 -9.93
CA GLY A 81 15.12 -9.34 -9.67
C GLY A 81 14.60 -9.28 -8.23
N PRO A 82 13.36 -9.71 -7.97
CA PRO A 82 12.66 -9.45 -6.72
C PRO A 82 13.47 -9.94 -5.51
N SER A 83 14.12 -9.01 -4.80
CA SER A 83 14.75 -9.31 -3.52
C SER A 83 13.64 -9.59 -2.50
N ALA A 84 13.84 -10.54 -1.60
CA ALA A 84 12.90 -10.83 -0.51
C ALA A 84 12.92 -9.78 0.62
N ARG A 85 13.83 -8.80 0.53
CA ARG A 85 14.11 -7.79 1.54
C ARG A 85 14.21 -6.41 0.89
N VAL A 86 14.01 -5.36 1.69
CA VAL A 86 14.14 -3.96 1.27
C VAL A 86 15.56 -3.48 1.58
N SER A 87 16.26 -2.94 0.59
CA SER A 87 17.60 -2.35 0.77
C SER A 87 17.53 -0.91 1.31
N GLN A 88 18.66 -0.37 1.77
CA GLN A 88 18.74 1.02 2.25
C GLN A 88 18.41 2.02 1.13
N GLU A 89 18.84 1.76 -0.10
CA GLU A 89 18.56 2.63 -1.25
C GLU A 89 17.07 2.63 -1.58
N GLN A 90 16.43 1.46 -1.60
CA GLN A 90 14.99 1.33 -1.83
C GLN A 90 14.20 2.06 -0.75
N PHE A 91 14.54 1.82 0.52
CA PHE A 91 13.91 2.48 1.65
C PHE A 91 14.04 4.01 1.57
N THR A 92 15.26 4.51 1.39
CA THR A 92 15.55 5.95 1.35
C THR A 92 14.84 6.62 0.18
N LEU A 93 14.82 5.97 -1.00
CA LEU A 93 14.11 6.47 -2.17
C LEU A 93 12.60 6.54 -1.92
N SER A 94 12.01 5.46 -1.40
CA SER A 94 10.58 5.43 -1.09
C SER A 94 10.20 6.49 -0.05
N MET A 95 11.00 6.67 1.00
CA MET A 95 10.76 7.70 2.01
C MET A 95 10.88 9.11 1.43
N SER A 96 11.88 9.35 0.57
CA SER A 96 12.05 10.62 -0.13
C SER A 96 10.83 10.97 -0.99
N HIS A 97 10.35 10.01 -1.80
CA HIS A 97 9.13 10.20 -2.61
C HIS A 97 7.88 10.39 -1.74
N LEU A 98 7.73 9.59 -0.69
CA LEU A 98 6.52 9.63 0.14
C LEU A 98 6.43 10.93 0.96
N LEU A 99 7.53 11.38 1.57
CA LEU A 99 7.53 12.53 2.48
C LEU A 99 7.81 13.86 1.78
N ARG A 100 8.72 13.88 0.81
CA ARG A 100 9.23 15.10 0.14
C ARG A 100 9.01 15.10 -1.38
N GLY A 101 8.36 14.07 -1.91
CA GLY A 101 8.10 13.96 -3.34
C GLY A 101 7.01 14.91 -3.84
N SER A 102 7.04 15.15 -5.15
CA SER A 102 5.96 15.79 -5.90
C SER A 102 4.72 14.91 -5.93
N SER A 103 3.60 15.43 -6.46
CA SER A 103 2.39 14.62 -6.66
C SER A 103 2.64 13.41 -7.58
N GLU A 104 3.53 13.53 -8.55
CA GLU A 104 3.88 12.45 -9.48
C GLU A 104 4.73 11.39 -8.79
N GLU A 105 5.72 11.79 -7.99
CA GLU A 105 6.56 10.84 -7.25
C GLU A 105 5.76 10.10 -6.16
N LYS A 106 4.85 10.81 -5.49
CA LYS A 106 3.91 10.20 -4.54
C LYS A 106 2.95 9.24 -5.24
N SER A 107 2.46 9.56 -6.44
CA SER A 107 1.56 8.66 -7.17
C SER A 107 2.25 7.36 -7.58
N LEU A 108 3.55 7.40 -7.91
CA LEU A 108 4.33 6.18 -8.16
C LEU A 108 4.39 5.25 -6.95
N VAL A 109 4.62 5.81 -5.75
CA VAL A 109 4.64 5.02 -4.50
C VAL A 109 3.25 4.43 -4.22
N ILE A 110 2.19 5.23 -4.36
CA ILE A 110 0.82 4.78 -4.14
C ILE A 110 0.45 3.66 -5.13
N LEU A 111 0.83 3.80 -6.40
CA LEU A 111 0.56 2.78 -7.42
C LEU A 111 1.32 1.48 -7.13
N ALA A 112 2.58 1.58 -6.69
CA ALA A 112 3.38 0.41 -6.30
C ALA A 112 2.79 -0.34 -5.09
N MET A 113 2.15 0.40 -4.16
CA MET A 113 1.41 -0.18 -3.03
C MET A 113 0.07 -0.81 -3.44
N ALA A 114 -0.59 -0.25 -4.46
CA ALA A 114 -1.87 -0.75 -4.96
C ALA A 114 -1.72 -2.02 -5.82
N ALA A 115 -0.66 -2.11 -6.62
CA ALA A 115 -0.43 -3.23 -7.54
C ALA A 115 -0.21 -4.55 -6.78
N ALA A 116 -0.87 -5.62 -7.23
CA ALA A 116 -0.65 -6.95 -6.66
C ALA A 116 0.64 -7.60 -7.17
N THR A 117 1.08 -7.23 -8.38
CA THR A 117 2.24 -7.78 -9.07
C THR A 117 3.13 -6.65 -9.62
N ASP A 118 4.28 -6.99 -10.22
CA ASP A 118 5.24 -6.01 -10.77
C ASP A 118 4.77 -5.37 -12.11
N GLY A 119 3.46 -5.20 -12.28
CA GLY A 119 2.81 -4.64 -13.47
C GLY A 119 1.83 -3.51 -13.13
N PRO A 120 1.13 -2.96 -14.15
CA PRO A 120 0.12 -1.94 -13.94
C PRO A 120 -0.98 -2.43 -12.98
N ALA A 121 -1.30 -1.63 -11.97
CA ALA A 121 -2.36 -1.97 -11.03
C ALA A 121 -3.71 -2.06 -11.76
N GLU A 122 -4.42 -3.16 -11.57
CA GLU A 122 -5.75 -3.31 -12.14
C GLU A 122 -6.80 -2.52 -11.35
N ALA A 123 -7.92 -2.16 -11.99
CA ALA A 123 -9.04 -1.44 -11.36
C ALA A 123 -9.51 -2.08 -10.04
N ARG A 124 -9.60 -3.42 -10.00
CA ARG A 124 -9.97 -4.18 -8.79
C ARG A 124 -8.94 -4.05 -7.66
N GLU A 125 -7.66 -3.93 -8.01
CA GLU A 125 -6.56 -3.80 -7.05
C GLU A 125 -6.54 -2.40 -6.45
N VAL A 126 -6.79 -1.38 -7.29
CA VAL A 126 -6.96 0.01 -6.85
C VAL A 126 -8.18 0.17 -5.94
N LEU A 127 -9.30 -0.48 -6.25
CA LEU A 127 -10.49 -0.47 -5.38
C LEU A 127 -10.17 -1.10 -4.01
N ARG A 128 -9.57 -2.30 -4.00
CA ARG A 128 -9.18 -2.98 -2.75
C ARG A 128 -8.17 -2.17 -1.95
N PHE A 129 -7.19 -1.55 -2.62
CA PHE A 129 -6.26 -0.63 -1.98
C PHE A 129 -6.98 0.56 -1.34
N THR A 130 -7.98 1.12 -2.02
CA THR A 130 -8.78 2.23 -1.49
C THR A 130 -9.57 1.82 -0.24
N GLU A 131 -10.18 0.63 -0.24
CA GLU A 131 -10.84 0.07 0.94
C GLU A 131 -9.88 -0.07 2.12
N ASP A 132 -8.72 -0.67 1.88
CA ASP A 132 -7.71 -0.89 2.90
C ASP A 132 -7.09 0.43 3.40
N LEU A 133 -6.95 1.44 2.53
CA LEU A 133 -6.50 2.78 2.89
C LEU A 133 -7.50 3.48 3.80
N VAL A 134 -8.78 3.50 3.42
CA VAL A 134 -9.84 4.10 4.25
C VAL A 134 -9.95 3.38 5.59
N GLY A 135 -9.90 2.04 5.59
CA GLY A 135 -9.87 1.23 6.81
C GLY A 135 -8.67 1.55 7.70
N SER A 136 -7.48 1.72 7.10
CA SER A 136 -6.25 2.07 7.83
C SER A 136 -6.32 3.45 8.46
N VAL A 137 -6.92 4.45 7.80
CA VAL A 137 -7.11 5.79 8.39
C VAL A 137 -8.01 5.71 9.63
N VAL A 138 -9.13 4.98 9.54
CA VAL A 138 -10.02 4.77 10.69
C VAL A 138 -9.28 4.06 11.83
N HIS A 139 -8.51 3.01 11.49
CA HIS A 139 -7.68 2.27 12.46
C HIS A 139 -6.68 3.18 13.17
N VAL A 140 -5.91 3.98 12.45
CA VAL A 140 -4.88 4.88 13.02
C VAL A 140 -5.51 5.93 13.94
N LEU A 141 -6.63 6.53 13.52
CA LEU A 141 -7.31 7.54 14.33
C LEU A 141 -7.85 6.94 15.64
N HIS A 142 -8.33 5.69 15.59
CA HIS A 142 -8.73 4.95 16.78
C HIS A 142 -7.52 4.61 17.67
N TYR A 143 -6.46 4.03 17.09
CA TYR A 143 -5.23 3.65 17.78
C TYR A 143 -4.59 4.83 18.52
N ARG A 144 -4.57 6.01 17.90
CA ARG A 144 -4.03 7.24 18.49
C ARG A 144 -5.00 7.97 19.43
N GLN A 145 -6.22 7.46 19.61
CA GLN A 145 -7.27 8.08 20.43
C GLN A 145 -7.65 9.50 19.98
N GLU A 146 -7.58 9.76 18.67
CA GLU A 146 -7.93 11.05 18.07
C GLU A 146 -9.43 11.19 17.80
N LEU A 147 -10.19 10.08 17.85
CA LEU A 147 -11.64 10.04 17.64
C LEU A 147 -12.44 10.35 18.92
N ARG A 148 -12.01 11.33 19.71
CA ARG A 148 -12.66 11.67 21.00
C ARG A 148 -14.15 11.99 20.78
N GLY A 149 -15.03 11.23 21.44
CA GLY A 149 -16.47 11.40 21.35
C GLY A 149 -17.15 10.77 20.13
N TRP A 150 -16.39 10.18 19.21
CA TRP A 150 -16.98 9.46 18.08
C TRP A 150 -17.36 8.03 18.50
N THR A 151 -18.63 7.82 18.86
CA THR A 151 -19.15 6.45 19.09
C THR A 151 -19.55 5.82 17.75
N GLN A 152 -18.82 4.81 17.29
CA GLN A 152 -19.16 4.07 16.08
C GLN A 152 -20.47 3.28 16.28
N LYS A 153 -21.60 3.85 15.85
CA LYS A 153 -22.85 3.09 15.71
C LYS A 153 -22.71 2.14 14.53
N GLN A 154 -22.49 0.85 14.81
CA GLN A 154 -22.58 -0.22 13.82
C GLN A 154 -24.04 -0.33 13.36
N ALA A 155 -24.32 0.11 12.13
CA ALA A 155 -25.63 -0.12 11.53
C ALA A 155 -25.65 -1.52 10.90
N SER A 156 -26.50 -2.40 11.42
CA SER A 156 -26.70 -3.73 10.86
C SER A 156 -27.35 -3.63 9.46
N GLY A 157 -26.75 -4.24 8.45
CA GLY A 157 -27.36 -4.44 7.12
C GLY A 157 -26.95 -3.47 6.00
N SER A 158 -26.08 -2.51 6.26
CA SER A 158 -25.45 -1.68 5.22
C SER A 158 -24.06 -2.25 4.88
N PRO A 159 -23.55 -2.13 3.63
CA PRO A 159 -22.15 -2.41 3.35
C PRO A 159 -21.27 -1.68 4.37
N PRO A 160 -20.19 -2.30 4.85
CA PRO A 160 -19.23 -1.64 5.73
C PRO A 160 -18.97 -0.22 5.24
N ARG A 161 -19.17 0.81 6.08
CA ARG A 161 -19.07 2.24 5.66
C ARG A 161 -17.76 2.56 4.93
N VAL A 162 -16.69 1.84 5.28
CA VAL A 162 -15.39 1.85 4.60
C VAL A 162 -15.51 1.48 3.12
N GLN A 163 -16.23 0.41 2.78
CA GLN A 163 -16.44 -0.04 1.39
C GLN A 163 -17.30 0.97 0.62
N ALA A 164 -18.34 1.51 1.24
CA ALA A 164 -19.18 2.54 0.60
C ALA A 164 -18.37 3.81 0.27
N LEU A 165 -17.55 4.29 1.21
CA LEU A 165 -16.67 5.44 0.98
C LEU A 165 -15.59 5.13 -0.06
N ALA A 166 -14.99 3.95 -0.02
CA ALA A 166 -14.00 3.53 -1.00
C ALA A 166 -14.60 3.43 -2.42
N ALA A 167 -15.80 2.86 -2.55
CA ALA A 167 -16.52 2.81 -3.83
C ALA A 167 -16.84 4.21 -4.36
N GLN A 168 -17.23 5.14 -3.48
CA GLN A 168 -17.47 6.53 -3.86
C GLN A 168 -16.18 7.19 -4.36
N LEU A 169 -15.08 7.11 -3.60
CA LEU A 169 -13.77 7.64 -4.01
C LEU A 169 -13.29 7.01 -5.32
N PHE A 170 -13.52 5.71 -5.50
CA PHE A 170 -13.16 5.00 -6.72
C PHE A 170 -13.98 5.46 -7.93
N SER A 171 -15.27 5.78 -7.74
CA SER A 171 -16.15 6.26 -8.82
C SER A 171 -15.73 7.62 -9.40
N GLU A 172 -15.04 8.45 -8.60
CA GLU A 172 -14.48 9.73 -9.04
C GLU A 172 -13.24 9.56 -9.94
N LEU A 173 -12.63 8.37 -9.95
CA LEU A 173 -11.56 8.05 -10.89
C LEU A 173 -12.16 7.90 -12.29
N LYS A 174 -11.89 8.89 -13.16
CA LYS A 174 -12.17 8.79 -14.60
C LYS A 174 -11.24 7.75 -15.23
N LEU A 175 -11.59 6.47 -15.08
CA LEU A 175 -10.92 5.40 -15.80
C LEU A 175 -11.24 5.58 -17.29
N GLN A 176 -10.26 6.07 -18.06
CA GLN A 176 -10.36 6.05 -19.52
C GLN A 176 -10.20 4.61 -20.00
N GLY A 177 -11.31 3.90 -20.01
CA GLY A 177 -11.42 2.55 -20.51
C GLY A 177 -12.87 2.12 -20.35
N LYS A 178 -13.55 1.83 -21.46
CA LYS A 178 -14.86 1.17 -21.43
C LYS A 178 -14.72 -0.14 -20.67
N CYS A 179 -14.97 -0.15 -19.38
CA CYS A 179 -15.34 -1.36 -18.67
C CYS A 179 -16.79 -1.67 -19.08
N PRO A 180 -17.08 -2.86 -19.63
CA PRO A 180 -18.46 -3.31 -19.72
C PRO A 180 -19.02 -3.30 -18.31
N ALA A 181 -20.18 -2.68 -18.14
CA ALA A 181 -20.89 -2.64 -16.87
C ALA A 181 -20.95 -4.06 -16.28
N LEU A 182 -20.38 -4.23 -15.10
CA LEU A 182 -20.70 -5.39 -14.26
C LEU A 182 -22.14 -5.18 -13.82
N ASP A 183 -23.08 -5.73 -14.58
CA ASP A 183 -24.47 -5.83 -14.17
C ASP A 183 -24.53 -6.54 -12.81
N PRO A 184 -25.24 -5.98 -11.82
CA PRO A 184 -25.54 -6.70 -10.59
C PRO A 184 -26.52 -7.83 -10.94
N ARG A 185 -26.02 -9.06 -11.07
CA ARG A 185 -26.93 -10.22 -11.18
C ARG A 185 -27.68 -10.42 -9.85
N PRO A 186 -29.01 -10.58 -9.87
CA PRO A 186 -29.75 -11.00 -8.68
C PRO A 186 -29.43 -12.46 -8.35
N TRP A 187 -29.22 -12.76 -7.08
CA TRP A 187 -29.08 -14.13 -6.57
C TRP A 187 -30.34 -14.98 -6.87
N PRO A 188 -30.19 -16.25 -7.29
CA PRO A 188 -31.31 -17.16 -7.43
C PRO A 188 -31.55 -17.88 -6.10
N GLY A 189 -32.67 -17.59 -5.43
CA GLY A 189 -33.03 -18.34 -4.23
C GLY A 189 -34.22 -17.75 -3.47
N GLY A 190 -35.44 -17.97 -3.97
CA GLY A 190 -36.64 -17.56 -3.23
C GLY A 190 -37.93 -17.72 -4.01
N GLY A 191 -38.33 -18.96 -4.26
CA GLY A 191 -39.65 -19.27 -4.83
C GLY A 191 -40.13 -20.65 -4.40
N ARG A 192 -40.64 -20.76 -3.17
CA ARG A 192 -41.50 -21.89 -2.79
C ARG A 192 -42.87 -21.66 -3.41
N SER A 193 -43.21 -22.41 -4.44
CA SER A 193 -44.61 -22.60 -4.84
C SER A 193 -45.22 -23.66 -3.93
N VAL A 194 -46.16 -23.25 -3.09
CA VAL A 194 -47.06 -24.12 -2.35
C VAL A 194 -48.17 -24.52 -3.30
N SER A 195 -48.20 -25.79 -3.71
CA SER A 195 -49.35 -26.37 -4.41
C SER A 195 -50.25 -27.04 -3.38
N SER A 196 -51.46 -26.50 -3.20
CA SER A 196 -52.55 -27.18 -2.48
C SER A 196 -53.29 -28.13 -3.44
N PRO A 197 -53.85 -29.25 -2.96
CA PRO A 197 -54.54 -30.22 -3.80
C PRO A 197 -56.02 -29.86 -3.97
N SER A 198 -56.62 -30.27 -5.08
CA SER A 198 -58.08 -30.34 -5.24
C SER A 198 -58.43 -31.59 -6.04
N LEU A 199 -59.00 -32.57 -5.34
CA LEU A 199 -59.88 -33.64 -5.84
C LEU A 199 -61.32 -33.07 -5.92
N PRO A 200 -62.31 -33.70 -6.59
CA PRO A 200 -62.38 -35.09 -7.04
C PRO A 200 -62.38 -35.30 -8.56
#